data_AF-A0A095SXD6-F1
#
_entry.id   AF-A0A095SXD6-F1
#
_cell.length_a   1.000
_cell.length_b   1.000
_cell.length_c   1.000
_cell.angle_alpha   90.00
_cell.angle_beta   90.00
_cell.angle_gamma   90.00
#
_symmetry.space_group_name_H-M   'P 1'
#
loop_
_entity.id
_entity.type
_entity.pdbx_description
1 polymer ?
#
loop_
_entity_poly.entity_id
_entity_poly.type
_entity_poly.pdbx_seq_one_letter_code
_entity_poly.pdbx_strand_id
1 'polypeptide(L)'
;MSILSCKNTENEKKAEIATETKKDSIVEEKMTITQISDTLKKSDYSKEFAKYSDEIINKISENMTYVLTKEETARANDEEYLKEITSFKDNIISLYWETCGTGGCVQHQKLQIKNNDLIDLGNGYEKLTESESKKLDSEIKSKIKNYSYISGRNENEISITKNGNYLIGIRGLTDEDGEATGGTIEISYETKDLKTYIPSTLKITKIN
;
A
#
# COMPACT_ATOMS: atom_id res chain seq x y z
N MET A 1 88.20 -6.71 -24.33
CA MET A 1 88.11 -5.82 -23.17
C MET A 1 87.33 -4.60 -23.61
N SER A 2 86.01 -4.56 -23.34
CA SER A 2 85.10 -3.40 -23.52
C SER A 2 84.98 -2.91 -25.00
N ILE A 3 83.89 -2.38 -25.54
CA ILE A 3 82.96 -1.36 -25.08
C ILE A 3 81.67 -1.46 -25.94
N LEU A 4 80.52 -1.32 -25.26
CA LEU A 4 79.17 -0.91 -25.69
C LEU A 4 78.54 -1.54 -26.94
N SER A 5 77.61 -2.46 -26.66
CA SER A 5 76.53 -2.88 -27.55
C SER A 5 75.39 -1.86 -27.55
N CYS A 6 74.84 -1.66 -28.75
CA CYS A 6 73.88 -0.65 -29.14
C CYS A 6 72.47 -0.79 -28.54
N LYS A 7 71.80 0.36 -28.50
CA LYS A 7 70.38 0.63 -28.25
C LYS A 7 69.41 -0.35 -28.93
N ASN A 8 68.31 -0.66 -28.25
CA ASN A 8 66.92 -0.62 -28.74
C ASN A 8 65.99 -0.75 -27.50
N THR A 9 65.34 0.32 -27.03
CA THR A 9 63.90 0.64 -27.24
C THR A 9 62.96 -0.57 -27.11
N GLU A 10 62.23 -0.66 -25.99
CA GLU A 10 60.77 -0.43 -25.92
C GLU A 10 60.13 -1.03 -24.65
N ASN A 11 59.33 -0.17 -24.01
CA ASN A 11 58.12 -0.42 -23.24
C ASN A 11 58.11 -1.47 -22.11
N GLU A 12 58.15 -0.92 -20.89
CA GLU A 12 57.67 -1.53 -19.66
C GLU A 12 56.23 -2.04 -19.79
N LYS A 13 56.06 -3.36 -19.73
CA LYS A 13 54.79 -3.98 -19.32
C LYS A 13 54.78 -4.04 -17.79
N LYS A 14 54.04 -3.14 -17.16
CA LYS A 14 53.55 -3.33 -15.78
C LYS A 14 52.37 -4.31 -15.82
N ALA A 15 52.52 -5.40 -15.09
CA ALA A 15 51.42 -6.28 -14.69
C ALA A 15 50.67 -5.69 -13.48
N GLU A 16 49.52 -6.31 -13.19
CA GLU A 16 48.77 -6.29 -11.92
C GLU A 16 47.87 -5.06 -11.66
N ILE A 17 46.61 -5.18 -11.22
CA ILE A 17 45.70 -6.28 -10.85
C ILE A 17 44.30 -5.78 -11.24
N ALA A 18 43.53 -6.54 -12.01
CA ALA A 18 42.10 -6.30 -12.13
C ALA A 18 41.45 -6.89 -10.87
N THR A 19 41.10 -6.01 -9.92
CA THR A 19 40.16 -6.36 -8.86
C THR A 19 38.82 -6.65 -9.50
N GLU A 20 38.52 -7.93 -9.70
CA GLU A 20 37.16 -8.40 -9.91
C GLU A 20 36.36 -8.10 -8.64
N THR A 21 35.75 -6.92 -8.63
CA THR A 21 34.64 -6.63 -7.72
C THR A 21 33.52 -7.58 -8.12
N LYS A 22 33.37 -8.69 -7.41
CA LYS A 22 32.14 -9.49 -7.45
C LYS A 22 31.00 -8.54 -7.14
N LYS A 23 30.25 -8.18 -8.16
CA LYS A 23 28.95 -7.55 -8.02
C LYS A 23 28.06 -8.67 -7.49
N ASP A 24 27.98 -8.79 -6.17
CA ASP A 24 26.94 -9.58 -5.52
C ASP A 24 25.61 -8.95 -5.92
N SER A 25 25.10 -9.41 -7.05
CA SER A 25 23.75 -9.18 -7.51
C SER A 25 22.86 -9.95 -6.55
N ILE A 26 22.52 -9.34 -5.41
CA ILE A 26 21.36 -9.74 -4.62
C ILE A 26 20.16 -9.43 -5.52
N VAL A 27 19.82 -10.37 -6.39
CA VAL A 27 18.48 -10.42 -6.96
C VAL A 27 17.62 -10.83 -5.77
N GLU A 28 16.93 -9.87 -5.16
CA GLU A 28 15.85 -10.20 -4.23
C GLU A 28 14.85 -11.06 -5.03
N GLU A 29 14.86 -12.36 -4.76
CA GLU A 29 14.05 -13.31 -5.49
C GLU A 29 12.59 -13.02 -5.14
N LYS A 30 11.83 -12.56 -6.14
CA LYS A 30 10.40 -12.26 -6.02
C LYS A 30 9.69 -13.39 -5.28
N MET A 31 9.02 -13.07 -4.17
CA MET A 31 8.23 -14.08 -3.47
C MET A 31 7.06 -14.56 -4.35
N THR A 32 6.97 -15.86 -4.50
CA THR A 32 5.85 -16.53 -5.16
C THR A 32 4.59 -16.46 -4.29
N ILE A 33 3.41 -16.56 -4.91
CA ILE A 33 2.12 -16.65 -4.21
C ILE A 33 2.16 -17.74 -3.13
N THR A 34 2.75 -18.91 -3.44
CA THR A 34 2.90 -20.02 -2.48
C THR A 34 3.73 -19.63 -1.26
N GLN A 35 4.85 -18.92 -1.44
CA GLN A 35 5.69 -18.44 -0.33
C GLN A 35 4.97 -17.40 0.53
N ILE A 36 4.15 -16.54 -0.07
CA ILE A 36 3.32 -15.58 0.65
C ILE A 36 2.24 -16.33 1.45
N SER A 37 1.52 -17.26 0.82
CA SER A 37 0.50 -18.09 1.46
C SER A 37 1.05 -18.87 2.66
N ASP A 38 2.26 -19.43 2.53
CA ASP A 38 2.93 -20.13 3.63
C ASP A 38 3.34 -19.19 4.77
N THR A 39 3.70 -17.95 4.45
CA THR A 39 3.97 -16.90 5.44
C THR A 39 2.71 -16.51 6.19
N LEU A 40 1.57 -16.32 5.49
CA LEU A 40 0.28 -16.02 6.12
C LEU A 40 -0.11 -17.11 7.14
N LYS A 41 0.06 -18.38 6.79
CA LYS A 41 -0.22 -19.53 7.66
C LYS A 41 0.70 -19.63 8.90
N LYS A 42 1.80 -18.87 8.94
CA LYS A 42 2.75 -18.80 10.07
C LYS A 42 2.72 -17.45 10.79
N SER A 43 1.90 -16.51 10.33
CA SER A 43 1.78 -15.16 10.90
C SER A 43 1.08 -15.16 12.25
N ASP A 44 1.07 -13.99 12.89
CA ASP A 44 0.29 -13.74 14.11
C ASP A 44 -1.21 -14.01 13.93
N TYR A 45 -1.70 -13.95 12.69
CA TYR A 45 -3.09 -14.23 12.31
C TYR A 45 -3.29 -15.65 11.75
N SER A 46 -2.33 -16.56 11.97
CA SER A 46 -2.37 -17.93 11.45
C SER A 46 -3.64 -18.70 11.84
N LYS A 47 -4.19 -18.46 13.06
CA LYS A 47 -5.42 -19.11 13.53
C LYS A 47 -6.66 -18.63 12.77
N GLU A 48 -6.68 -17.37 12.37
CA GLU A 48 -7.73 -16.77 11.55
C GLU A 48 -7.64 -17.32 10.13
N PHE A 49 -6.43 -17.37 9.56
CA PHE A 49 -6.21 -17.91 8.20
C PHE A 49 -6.50 -19.40 8.10
N ALA A 50 -6.25 -20.19 9.14
CA ALA A 50 -6.52 -21.64 9.15
C ALA A 50 -8.01 -22.01 8.96
N LYS A 51 -8.93 -21.04 9.06
CA LYS A 51 -10.38 -21.24 8.85
C LYS A 51 -10.77 -21.25 7.38
N TYR A 52 -9.88 -20.82 6.49
CA TYR A 52 -10.18 -20.60 5.07
C TYR A 52 -9.49 -21.62 4.18
N SER A 53 -10.06 -21.84 3.00
CA SER A 53 -9.49 -22.71 1.97
C SER A 53 -8.20 -22.13 1.40
N ASP A 54 -7.35 -22.99 0.86
CA ASP A 54 -6.14 -22.56 0.15
C ASP A 54 -6.45 -21.62 -1.02
N GLU A 55 -7.61 -21.78 -1.66
CA GLU A 55 -8.08 -20.86 -2.71
C GLU A 55 -8.23 -19.42 -2.18
N ILE A 56 -8.85 -19.25 -1.01
CA ILE A 56 -9.02 -17.92 -0.39
C ILE A 56 -7.68 -17.36 0.07
N ILE A 57 -6.83 -18.20 0.66
CA ILE A 57 -5.49 -17.77 1.07
C ILE A 57 -4.67 -17.31 -0.14
N ASN A 58 -4.75 -18.00 -1.28
CA ASN A 58 -4.05 -17.58 -2.50
C ASN A 58 -4.60 -16.26 -3.05
N LYS A 59 -5.91 -16.04 -3.05
CA LYS A 59 -6.51 -14.74 -3.42
C LYS A 59 -6.02 -13.61 -2.51
N ILE A 60 -5.85 -13.87 -1.21
CA ILE A 60 -5.29 -12.89 -0.27
C ILE A 60 -3.84 -12.62 -0.65
N SER A 61 -3.03 -13.66 -0.86
CA SER A 61 -1.63 -13.54 -1.28
C SER A 61 -1.44 -12.76 -2.57
N GLU A 62 -2.34 -12.90 -3.54
CA GLU A 62 -2.35 -12.09 -4.78
C GLU A 62 -2.57 -10.60 -4.53
N ASN A 63 -3.27 -10.25 -3.45
CA ASN A 63 -3.50 -8.85 -3.04
C ASN A 63 -2.42 -8.32 -2.09
N MET A 64 -1.50 -9.17 -1.62
CA MET A 64 -0.46 -8.80 -0.67
C MET A 64 0.75 -8.13 -1.31
N THR A 65 0.91 -8.17 -2.63
CA THR A 65 2.06 -7.55 -3.31
C THR A 65 1.71 -6.17 -3.86
N TYR A 66 2.72 -5.30 -3.94
CA TYR A 66 2.66 -4.03 -4.68
C TYR A 66 4.00 -3.77 -5.36
N VAL A 67 3.98 -3.03 -6.46
CA VAL A 67 5.18 -2.68 -7.21
C VAL A 67 5.46 -1.20 -7.02
N LEU A 68 6.69 -0.88 -6.63
CA LEU A 68 7.21 0.46 -6.72
C LEU A 68 8.00 0.57 -8.01
N THR A 69 7.55 1.48 -8.87
CA THR A 69 8.20 1.68 -10.15
C THR A 69 9.51 2.46 -9.96
N LYS A 70 10.42 2.28 -10.91
CA LYS A 70 11.65 3.09 -11.01
C LYS A 70 11.36 4.59 -11.04
N GLU A 71 10.22 4.99 -11.60
CA GLU A 71 9.78 6.39 -11.72
C GLU A 71 9.42 6.99 -10.35
N GLU A 72 8.90 6.16 -9.43
CA GLU A 72 8.50 6.58 -8.08
C GLU A 72 9.67 6.59 -7.09
N THR A 73 10.69 5.74 -7.29
CA THR A 73 11.72 5.47 -6.27
C THR A 73 13.12 5.96 -6.64
N ALA A 74 13.33 6.45 -7.87
CA ALA A 74 14.64 6.73 -8.44
C ALA A 74 15.62 5.53 -8.40
N ARG A 75 15.09 4.30 -8.24
CA ARG A 75 15.86 3.05 -8.28
C ARG A 75 16.03 2.55 -9.71
N ALA A 76 16.99 1.65 -9.91
CA ALA A 76 17.36 1.15 -11.24
C ALA A 76 16.28 0.24 -11.87
N ASN A 77 15.47 -0.42 -11.05
CA ASN A 77 14.45 -1.38 -11.48
C ASN A 77 13.16 -1.18 -10.70
N ASP A 78 12.06 -1.69 -11.25
CA ASP A 78 10.83 -1.86 -10.49
C ASP A 78 11.05 -2.95 -9.43
N GLU A 79 10.55 -2.70 -8.23
CA GLU A 79 10.72 -3.60 -7.10
C GLU A 79 9.36 -3.94 -6.51
N GLU A 80 9.17 -5.22 -6.21
CA GLU A 80 7.93 -5.74 -5.64
C GLU A 80 8.08 -5.95 -4.15
N TYR A 81 7.10 -5.47 -3.42
CA TYR A 81 7.08 -5.44 -1.97
C TYR A 81 5.83 -6.10 -1.44
N LEU A 82 5.90 -6.54 -0.19
CA LEU A 82 4.74 -7.03 0.54
C LEU A 82 4.09 -5.92 1.35
N LYS A 83 2.76 -5.87 1.27
CA LYS A 83 1.93 -5.14 2.21
C LYS A 83 2.00 -5.83 3.58
N GLU A 84 1.96 -5.04 4.62
CA GLU A 84 1.87 -5.50 6.00
C GLU A 84 0.40 -5.73 6.38
N ILE A 85 0.10 -6.82 7.09
CA ILE A 85 -1.22 -7.00 7.71
C ILE A 85 -1.20 -6.36 9.10
N THR A 86 -1.96 -5.29 9.26
CA THR A 86 -2.04 -4.56 10.53
C THR A 86 -3.20 -5.02 11.41
N SER A 87 -4.22 -5.65 10.83
CA SER A 87 -5.38 -6.16 11.55
C SER A 87 -6.08 -7.29 10.82
N PHE A 88 -6.68 -8.22 11.57
CA PHE A 88 -7.67 -9.16 11.06
C PHE A 88 -8.83 -9.28 12.06
N LYS A 89 -9.96 -8.66 11.75
CA LYS A 89 -11.14 -8.64 12.62
C LYS A 89 -12.43 -8.73 11.81
N ASP A 90 -13.41 -9.47 12.31
CA ASP A 90 -14.74 -9.62 11.69
C ASP A 90 -14.68 -10.00 10.21
N ASN A 91 -13.73 -10.89 9.87
CA ASN A 91 -13.40 -11.33 8.52
C ASN A 91 -12.90 -10.23 7.57
N ILE A 92 -12.45 -9.10 8.11
CA ILE A 92 -11.81 -7.98 7.40
C ILE A 92 -10.33 -7.94 7.75
N ILE A 93 -9.48 -7.92 6.73
CA ILE A 93 -8.03 -7.81 6.81
C ILE A 93 -7.66 -6.36 6.47
N SER A 94 -6.91 -5.69 7.35
CA SER A 94 -6.29 -4.39 7.06
C SER A 94 -4.88 -4.59 6.53
N LEU A 95 -4.58 -3.95 5.42
CA LEU A 95 -3.28 -3.93 4.75
C LEU A 95 -2.69 -2.52 4.75
N TYR A 96 -1.39 -2.44 5.01
CA TYR A 96 -0.60 -1.21 5.07
C TYR A 96 0.65 -1.33 4.21
N TRP A 97 1.05 -0.25 3.54
CA TRP A 97 2.37 -0.16 2.93
C TRP A 97 2.83 1.29 2.75
N GLU A 98 4.14 1.47 2.54
CA GLU A 98 4.75 2.77 2.27
C GLU A 98 5.40 2.76 0.89
N THR A 99 5.13 3.79 0.07
CA THR A 99 5.68 3.85 -1.28
C THR A 99 6.96 4.67 -1.43
N CYS A 100 7.35 5.45 -0.41
CA CYS A 100 8.55 6.29 -0.50
C CYS A 100 9.33 6.44 0.82
N GLY A 101 9.10 5.57 1.82
CA GLY A 101 9.82 5.57 3.11
C GLY A 101 9.63 6.83 3.97
N THR A 102 8.63 7.65 3.63
CA THR A 102 8.20 8.80 4.43
C THR A 102 6.71 8.65 4.75
N GLY A 103 6.29 9.14 5.91
CA GLY A 103 4.89 9.03 6.34
C GLY A 103 3.86 9.75 5.44
N GLY A 104 4.29 10.46 4.39
CA GLY A 104 3.41 11.03 3.36
C GLY A 104 3.04 10.06 2.23
N CYS A 105 3.68 8.89 2.19
CA CYS A 105 3.50 7.86 1.16
C CYS A 105 2.84 6.60 1.71
N VAL A 106 2.03 6.76 2.76
CA VAL A 106 1.30 5.68 3.41
C VAL A 106 0.08 5.33 2.57
N GLN A 107 -0.17 4.03 2.43
CA GLN A 107 -1.32 3.50 1.73
C GLN A 107 -2.00 2.43 2.58
N HIS A 108 -3.32 2.35 2.45
CA HIS A 108 -4.17 1.42 3.19
C HIS A 108 -5.15 0.72 2.26
N GLN A 109 -5.39 -0.56 2.51
CA GLN A 109 -6.42 -1.34 1.82
C GLN A 109 -7.09 -2.29 2.80
N LYS A 110 -8.39 -2.52 2.63
CA LYS A 110 -9.13 -3.54 3.37
C LYS A 110 -9.67 -4.62 2.45
N LEU A 111 -9.54 -5.87 2.88
CA LEU A 111 -10.09 -7.04 2.20
C LEU A 111 -11.10 -7.72 3.10
N GLN A 112 -12.26 -8.10 2.58
CA GLN A 112 -13.25 -8.87 3.32
C GLN A 112 -13.37 -10.27 2.76
N ILE A 113 -13.35 -11.27 3.64
CA ILE A 113 -13.73 -12.64 3.27
C ILE A 113 -15.22 -12.84 3.54
N LYS A 114 -15.99 -13.12 2.49
CA LYS A 114 -17.45 -13.31 2.58
C LYS A 114 -17.90 -14.38 1.60
N ASN A 115 -18.68 -15.37 2.07
CA ASN A 115 -19.24 -16.44 1.24
C ASN A 115 -18.20 -17.18 0.39
N ASN A 116 -17.03 -17.50 0.96
CA ASN A 116 -15.90 -18.11 0.25
C ASN A 116 -15.42 -17.29 -0.96
N ASP A 117 -15.51 -15.97 -0.86
CA ASP A 117 -14.91 -15.04 -1.81
C ASP A 117 -14.18 -13.90 -1.08
N LEU A 118 -13.29 -13.22 -1.80
CA LEU A 118 -12.50 -12.11 -1.32
C LEU A 118 -12.97 -10.82 -1.98
N ILE A 119 -13.52 -9.90 -1.18
CA ILE A 119 -14.03 -8.61 -1.63
C ILE A 119 -12.99 -7.55 -1.28
N ASP A 120 -12.51 -6.84 -2.29
CA ASP A 120 -11.66 -5.68 -2.09
C ASP A 120 -12.51 -4.46 -1.67
N LEU A 121 -12.38 -4.05 -0.42
CA LEU A 121 -13.06 -2.88 0.14
C LEU A 121 -12.31 -1.57 -0.16
N GLY A 122 -11.10 -1.65 -0.72
CA GLY A 122 -10.20 -0.51 -0.90
C GLY A 122 -9.95 0.20 0.42
N ASN A 123 -9.88 1.53 0.35
CA ASN A 123 -9.88 2.40 1.52
C ASN A 123 -11.30 2.94 1.84
N GLY A 124 -12.37 2.32 1.30
CA GLY A 124 -13.75 2.70 1.60
C GLY A 124 -14.33 3.84 0.75
N TYR A 125 -13.54 4.84 0.33
CA TYR A 125 -14.02 5.92 -0.55
C TYR A 125 -13.63 5.70 -2.02
N GLU A 126 -12.50 5.05 -2.31
CA GLU A 126 -12.04 4.76 -3.68
C GLU A 126 -12.98 3.86 -4.48
N LYS A 127 -13.84 3.10 -3.78
CA LYS A 127 -14.81 2.22 -4.42
C LYS A 127 -16.09 2.93 -4.85
N LEU A 128 -16.31 4.16 -4.39
CA LEU A 128 -17.42 4.99 -4.85
C LEU A 128 -17.27 5.29 -6.35
N THR A 129 -18.40 5.35 -7.05
CA THR A 129 -18.39 5.85 -8.44
C THR A 129 -17.96 7.31 -8.47
N GLU A 130 -17.36 7.75 -9.57
CA GLU A 130 -16.90 9.14 -9.73
C GLU A 130 -18.01 10.17 -9.41
N SER A 131 -19.24 9.90 -9.86
CA SER A 131 -20.40 10.74 -9.56
C SER A 131 -20.73 10.79 -8.06
N GLU A 132 -20.63 9.66 -7.36
CA GLU A 132 -20.90 9.58 -5.93
C GLU A 132 -19.78 10.23 -5.10
N SER A 133 -18.52 10.08 -5.51
CA SER A 133 -17.39 10.78 -4.89
C SER A 133 -17.53 12.30 -5.02
N LYS A 134 -17.86 12.80 -6.22
CA LYS A 134 -18.10 14.25 -6.44
C LYS A 134 -19.27 14.78 -5.62
N LYS A 135 -20.31 13.98 -5.46
CA LYS A 135 -21.47 14.32 -4.64
C LYS A 135 -21.10 14.38 -3.16
N LEU A 136 -20.38 13.37 -2.66
CA LEU A 136 -19.88 13.34 -1.28
C LEU A 136 -19.01 14.58 -0.99
N ASP A 137 -18.03 14.88 -1.86
CA ASP A 137 -17.20 16.08 -1.73
C ASP A 137 -18.01 17.37 -1.69
N SER A 138 -19.03 17.49 -2.54
CA SER A 138 -19.92 18.66 -2.56
C SER A 138 -20.72 18.79 -1.27
N GLU A 139 -21.23 17.68 -0.74
CA GLU A 139 -21.94 17.65 0.55
C GLU A 139 -21.01 18.02 1.72
N ILE A 140 -19.75 17.57 1.70
CA ILE A 140 -18.74 17.95 2.69
C ILE A 140 -18.45 19.45 2.61
N LYS A 141 -18.16 19.98 1.41
CA LYS A 141 -17.88 21.42 1.18
C LYS A 141 -19.04 22.32 1.59
N SER A 142 -20.29 21.83 1.49
CA SER A 142 -21.46 22.58 1.93
C SER A 142 -21.50 22.80 3.45
N LYS A 143 -20.90 21.88 4.24
CA LYS A 143 -20.84 21.95 5.71
C LYS A 143 -19.51 22.54 6.20
N ILE A 144 -18.41 22.27 5.51
CA ILE A 144 -17.06 22.75 5.84
C ILE A 144 -16.46 23.43 4.61
N LYS A 145 -16.56 24.77 4.58
CA LYS A 145 -16.25 25.56 3.38
C LYS A 145 -14.80 25.45 2.89
N ASN A 146 -13.86 25.27 3.81
CA ASN A 146 -12.42 25.14 3.52
C ASN A 146 -11.97 23.67 3.46
N TYR A 147 -12.88 22.73 3.25
CA TYR A 147 -12.52 21.33 3.00
C TYR A 147 -11.73 21.22 1.69
N SER A 148 -10.60 20.53 1.78
CA SER A 148 -9.69 20.29 0.68
C SER A 148 -10.00 18.95 0.00
N TYR A 149 -9.64 17.85 0.66
CA TYR A 149 -9.77 16.49 0.16
C TYR A 149 -9.72 15.45 1.31
N ILE A 150 -10.07 14.18 1.02
CA ILE A 150 -9.95 13.05 1.95
C ILE A 150 -8.46 12.73 2.17
N SER A 151 -8.03 12.62 3.42
CA SER A 151 -6.64 12.23 3.75
C SER A 151 -6.39 10.77 3.37
N GLY A 152 -5.30 10.54 2.62
CA GLY A 152 -4.84 9.18 2.29
C GLY A 152 -4.02 8.55 3.41
N ARG A 153 -3.50 9.36 4.35
CA ARG A 153 -2.62 8.90 5.43
C ARG A 153 -3.35 8.15 6.54
N ASN A 154 -4.61 8.48 6.79
CA ASN A 154 -5.38 7.87 7.86
C ASN A 154 -5.89 6.48 7.45
N GLU A 155 -5.73 5.48 8.33
CA GLU A 155 -6.37 4.18 8.10
C GLU A 155 -7.88 4.33 8.26
N ASN A 156 -8.61 4.11 7.17
CA ASN A 156 -10.05 4.22 7.19
C ASN A 156 -10.71 3.12 8.02
N GLU A 157 -11.75 3.47 8.77
CA GLU A 157 -12.56 2.52 9.51
C GLU A 157 -13.62 1.91 8.58
N ILE A 158 -13.67 0.59 8.51
CA ILE A 158 -14.73 -0.12 7.79
C ILE A 158 -15.29 -1.20 8.71
N SER A 159 -16.60 -1.16 8.93
CA SER A 159 -17.33 -2.16 9.71
C SER A 159 -18.62 -2.55 9.02
N ILE A 160 -19.17 -3.71 9.38
CA ILE A 160 -20.44 -4.20 8.83
C ILE A 160 -21.52 -3.96 9.88
N THR A 161 -22.53 -3.19 9.50
CA THR A 161 -23.66 -2.87 10.37
C THR A 161 -24.66 -4.04 10.43
N LYS A 162 -25.60 -3.99 11.39
CA LYS A 162 -26.60 -5.05 11.60
C LYS A 162 -27.50 -5.31 10.40
N ASN A 163 -27.70 -4.33 9.51
CA ASN A 163 -28.53 -4.47 8.31
C ASN A 163 -27.72 -4.98 7.10
N GLY A 164 -26.42 -5.25 7.27
CA GLY A 164 -25.51 -5.73 6.23
C GLY A 164 -24.85 -4.63 5.40
N ASN A 165 -25.11 -3.35 5.68
CA ASN A 165 -24.38 -2.24 5.05
C ASN A 165 -22.96 -2.13 5.61
N TYR A 166 -22.06 -1.60 4.80
CA TYR A 166 -20.75 -1.13 5.23
C TYR A 166 -20.88 0.26 5.84
N LEU A 167 -20.41 0.43 7.07
CA LEU A 167 -20.14 1.74 7.67
C LEU A 167 -18.69 2.09 7.41
N ILE A 168 -18.50 3.21 6.70
CA ILE A 168 -17.20 3.75 6.31
C ILE A 168 -16.93 4.98 7.18
N GLY A 169 -15.75 5.04 7.80
CA GLY A 169 -15.22 6.19 8.53
C GLY A 169 -13.88 6.60 7.93
N ILE A 170 -13.77 7.84 7.52
CA ILE A 170 -12.56 8.41 6.88
C ILE A 170 -12.25 9.77 7.47
N ARG A 171 -11.03 10.25 7.21
CA ARG A 171 -10.62 11.61 7.57
C ARG A 171 -10.51 12.52 6.35
N GLY A 172 -10.92 13.77 6.52
CA GLY A 172 -10.73 14.84 5.54
C GLY A 172 -9.81 15.93 6.08
N LEU A 173 -9.21 16.68 5.16
CA LEU A 173 -8.35 17.81 5.44
C LEU A 173 -9.07 19.11 5.06
N THR A 174 -8.75 20.16 5.77
CA THR A 174 -8.97 21.53 5.34
C THR A 174 -7.75 22.06 4.59
N ASP A 175 -7.90 23.18 3.88
CA ASP A 175 -6.80 23.83 3.15
C ASP A 175 -5.65 24.33 4.06
N GLU A 176 -5.89 24.36 5.38
CA GLU A 176 -4.90 24.74 6.40
C GLU A 176 -4.17 23.52 6.99
N ASP A 177 -4.69 22.31 6.76
CA ASP A 177 -4.12 21.10 7.33
C ASP A 177 -2.99 20.55 6.46
N GLY A 178 -1.88 20.18 7.10
CA GLY A 178 -0.89 19.33 6.44
C GLY A 178 -1.36 17.88 6.41
N GLU A 179 -1.09 17.14 5.32
CA GLU A 179 -1.38 15.70 5.20
C GLU A 179 -0.85 14.90 6.40
N ALA A 180 0.27 15.35 6.98
CA ALA A 180 0.89 14.72 8.14
C ALA A 180 -0.01 14.63 9.39
N THR A 181 -1.06 15.47 9.46
CA THR A 181 -2.07 15.41 10.53
C THR A 181 -2.98 14.19 10.41
N GLY A 182 -3.09 13.59 9.21
CA GLY A 182 -4.07 12.54 8.93
C GLY A 182 -5.52 13.04 8.86
N GLY A 183 -5.74 14.36 8.79
CA GLY A 183 -7.06 14.98 8.63
C GLY A 183 -7.73 15.41 9.93
N THR A 184 -8.30 16.62 9.92
CA THR A 184 -9.04 17.22 11.06
C THR A 184 -10.56 17.11 10.92
N ILE A 185 -11.05 16.45 9.89
CA ILE A 185 -12.49 16.25 9.64
C ILE A 185 -12.79 14.75 9.74
N GLU A 186 -13.65 14.32 10.66
CA GLU A 186 -14.27 12.99 10.61
C GLU A 186 -15.44 13.00 9.63
N ILE A 187 -15.43 12.03 8.73
CA ILE A 187 -16.50 11.78 7.77
C ILE A 187 -16.93 10.33 7.96
N SER A 188 -18.22 10.08 8.15
CA SER A 188 -18.74 8.71 8.17
C SER A 188 -20.01 8.59 7.35
N TYR A 189 -20.17 7.49 6.61
CA TYR A 189 -21.38 7.18 5.86
C TYR A 189 -21.58 5.68 5.73
N GLU A 190 -22.78 5.27 5.38
CA GLU A 190 -23.09 3.89 5.04
C GLU A 190 -23.19 3.69 3.53
N THR A 191 -22.83 2.49 3.07
CA THR A 191 -23.02 2.02 1.70
C THR A 191 -23.43 0.54 1.69
N LYS A 192 -24.24 0.15 0.71
CA LYS A 192 -24.66 -1.25 0.53
C LYS A 192 -23.72 -2.04 -0.38
N ASP A 193 -23.09 -1.35 -1.31
CA ASP A 193 -22.39 -1.93 -2.46
C ASP A 193 -20.98 -1.35 -2.67
N LEU A 194 -20.53 -0.47 -1.75
CA LEU A 194 -19.27 0.28 -1.80
C LEU A 194 -19.21 1.33 -2.92
N LYS A 195 -20.21 1.39 -3.80
CA LYS A 195 -20.24 2.23 -5.01
C LYS A 195 -21.09 3.48 -4.84
N THR A 196 -22.14 3.37 -4.03
CA THR A 196 -23.09 4.43 -3.74
C THR A 196 -23.27 4.57 -2.24
N TYR A 197 -23.05 5.77 -1.71
CA TYR A 197 -23.28 6.04 -0.30
C TYR A 197 -24.74 6.43 -0.05
N ILE A 198 -25.20 6.26 1.18
CA ILE A 198 -26.56 6.62 1.61
C ILE A 198 -26.49 8.04 2.20
N PRO A 199 -27.03 9.09 1.54
CA PRO A 199 -26.81 10.46 1.98
C PRO A 199 -27.35 10.76 3.37
N SER A 200 -28.46 10.13 3.76
CA SER A 200 -29.07 10.32 5.09
C SER A 200 -28.20 9.80 6.25
N THR A 201 -27.16 9.00 5.97
CA THR A 201 -26.24 8.49 7.00
C THR A 201 -24.96 9.30 7.09
N LEU A 202 -24.74 10.27 6.19
CA LEU A 202 -23.54 11.10 6.17
C LEU A 202 -23.43 11.98 7.41
N LYS A 203 -22.39 11.75 8.20
CA LYS A 203 -21.97 12.58 9.33
C LYS A 203 -20.62 13.20 9.04
N ILE A 204 -20.48 14.47 9.38
CA ILE A 204 -19.28 15.27 9.14
C ILE A 204 -19.04 16.10 10.39
N THR A 205 -17.86 15.97 11.00
CA THR A 205 -17.50 16.65 12.25
C THR A 205 -16.06 17.14 12.17
N LYS A 206 -15.79 18.40 12.55
CA LYS A 206 -14.42 18.89 12.72
C LYS A 206 -13.89 18.50 14.09
N ILE A 207 -12.65 18.08 14.16
CA ILE A 207 -11.96 17.63 15.36
C ILE A 207 -10.84 18.61 15.60
N ASN A 208 -10.88 19.20 16.79
CA ASN A 208 -10.02 20.30 17.20
C ASN A 208 -8.55 19.89 17.24
#